data_AF-A0A7C1RC24-F1
#
_entry.id   AF-A0A7C1RC24-F1
#
_cell.length_a   1.000
_cell.length_b   1.000
_cell.length_c   1.000
_cell.angle_alpha   90.00
_cell.angle_beta   90.00
_cell.angle_gamma   90.00
#
_symmetry.space_group_name_H-M   'P 1'
#
loop_
_entity.id
_entity.type
_entity.pdbx_description
1 polymer ?
#
loop_
_entity_poly.entity_id
_entity_poly.type
_entity_poly.pdbx_seq_one_letter_code
_entity_poly.pdbx_strand_id
1 'polypeptide(L)'
;MTEQNTETGEQQQQQQGGGEQQGEQNWLTSVPENIRGHEVFKGMDKAGDVYQKLTDLSDGAKNFEGMVRIPGKDSSAEEIATFNKAFGLPENAEGYEIVRPENMPDGMVYDEALETKFREVAHKTGMKPDQVAAVAKLVNDHGMETYAEINKILDDRKTAAVETLKQLWPGDKYAQENDRVFKVMTAFAGQSEIPEGFGGIEGFKGWLKNSGMVNDPVFNWMASKMFDHIGNDDLFLKGGAANTSTNVPVEEQFFSESMGHKKK
;
A
#
# COMPACT_ATOMS: atom_id res chain seq x y z
N MET A 1 35.47 -82.11 -59.35
CA MET A 1 35.58 -82.27 -60.82
C MET A 1 34.34 -81.64 -61.42
N THR A 2 34.34 -80.62 -62.26
CA THR A 2 35.35 -79.71 -62.82
C THR A 2 34.53 -78.59 -63.50
N GLU A 3 34.77 -77.32 -63.13
CA GLU A 3 34.83 -76.07 -63.94
C GLU A 3 33.69 -75.73 -64.95
N GLN A 4 33.30 -74.49 -65.28
CA GLN A 4 33.96 -73.18 -65.46
C GLN A 4 32.87 -72.10 -65.26
N ASN A 5 33.00 -71.03 -64.46
CA ASN A 5 33.82 -69.80 -64.51
C ASN A 5 33.45 -68.76 -65.60
N THR A 6 33.08 -67.53 -65.12
CA THR A 6 33.36 -66.15 -65.66
C THR A 6 32.86 -65.78 -67.07
N GLU A 7 32.47 -64.56 -67.47
CA GLU A 7 32.73 -63.14 -67.12
C GLU A 7 31.69 -62.30 -67.93
N THR A 8 31.05 -61.28 -67.36
CA THR A 8 31.31 -59.82 -67.54
C THR A 8 31.13 -59.27 -68.97
N GLY A 9 30.25 -58.26 -69.12
CA GLY A 9 30.14 -57.40 -70.30
C GLY A 9 29.10 -56.29 -70.14
N GLU A 10 29.56 -55.11 -69.73
CA GLU A 10 28.81 -53.83 -69.72
C GLU A 10 28.39 -53.41 -71.14
N GLN A 11 27.23 -52.76 -71.28
CA GLN A 11 27.06 -51.66 -72.24
C GLN A 11 25.87 -50.73 -71.93
N GLN A 12 26.25 -49.53 -71.45
CA GLN A 12 25.78 -48.19 -71.85
C GLN A 12 24.33 -47.73 -71.61
N GLN A 13 24.27 -46.73 -70.71
CA GLN A 13 23.32 -45.60 -70.73
C GLN A 13 23.15 -44.98 -72.12
N GLN A 14 21.90 -44.74 -72.51
CA GLN A 14 21.53 -43.50 -73.18
C GLN A 14 20.10 -43.07 -72.79
N GLN A 15 20.00 -41.77 -72.53
CA GLN A 15 18.91 -41.00 -71.96
C GLN A 15 18.09 -40.33 -73.08
N GLN A 16 16.75 -40.35 -72.96
CA GLN A 16 15.76 -39.40 -73.52
C GLN A 16 14.37 -40.04 -73.26
N GLY A 17 13.35 -39.43 -72.66
CA GLY A 17 13.04 -38.03 -72.38
C GLY A 17 11.57 -37.78 -72.75
N GLY A 18 10.75 -37.37 -71.78
CA GLY A 18 9.51 -36.62 -72.03
C GLY A 18 8.19 -37.37 -71.87
N GLY A 19 7.36 -36.92 -70.93
CA GLY A 19 5.91 -37.05 -71.04
C GLY A 19 5.10 -37.41 -69.81
N GLU A 20 5.46 -36.97 -68.60
CA GLU A 20 4.46 -36.83 -67.53
C GLU A 20 3.44 -35.77 -67.96
N GLN A 21 2.29 -36.20 -68.44
CA GLN A 21 1.13 -35.34 -68.66
C GLN A 21 -0.12 -35.92 -68.01
N GLN A 22 -0.66 -35.11 -67.10
CA GLN A 22 -2.08 -34.93 -66.80
C GLN A 22 -2.72 -35.90 -65.79
N GLY A 23 -2.25 -35.83 -64.54
CA GLY A 23 -3.03 -36.18 -63.34
C GLY A 23 -3.32 -34.98 -62.40
N GLU A 24 -2.74 -33.80 -62.64
CA GLU A 24 -2.96 -32.59 -61.83
C GLU A 24 -4.10 -31.72 -62.40
N GLN A 25 -5.26 -32.33 -62.68
CA GLN A 25 -6.47 -31.55 -62.89
C GLN A 25 -6.91 -30.97 -61.55
N ASN A 26 -6.54 -29.70 -61.32
CA ASN A 26 -7.08 -28.76 -60.34
C ASN A 26 -7.94 -29.41 -59.25
N TRP A 27 -7.29 -29.96 -58.23
CA TRP A 27 -7.93 -30.71 -57.15
C TRP A 27 -9.03 -29.91 -56.43
N LEU A 28 -8.99 -28.58 -56.52
CA LEU A 28 -10.04 -27.65 -56.05
C LEU A 28 -11.41 -27.90 -56.71
N THR A 29 -11.47 -28.55 -57.88
CA THR A 29 -12.74 -28.92 -58.53
C THR A 29 -13.54 -29.94 -57.74
N SER A 30 -12.89 -30.76 -56.92
CA SER A 30 -13.51 -31.72 -56.00
C SER A 30 -14.00 -31.07 -54.69
N VAL A 31 -13.59 -29.83 -54.42
CA VAL A 31 -13.97 -29.08 -53.23
C VAL A 31 -15.34 -28.41 -53.46
N PRO A 32 -16.28 -28.49 -52.51
CA PRO A 32 -17.58 -27.80 -52.58
C PRO A 32 -17.43 -26.29 -52.84
N GLU A 33 -18.34 -25.76 -53.66
CA GLU A 33 -18.25 -24.38 -54.17
C GLU A 33 -18.30 -23.32 -53.05
N ASN A 34 -18.98 -23.62 -51.94
CA ASN A 34 -19.10 -22.74 -50.78
C ASN A 34 -17.80 -22.55 -49.98
N ILE A 35 -16.78 -23.40 -50.19
CA ILE A 35 -15.50 -23.29 -49.48
C ILE A 35 -14.31 -23.16 -50.43
N ARG A 36 -14.46 -23.47 -51.72
CA ARG A 36 -13.40 -23.40 -52.74
C ARG A 36 -12.71 -22.02 -52.83
N GLY A 37 -13.42 -20.93 -52.52
CA GLY A 37 -12.88 -19.56 -52.50
C GLY A 37 -12.23 -19.12 -51.19
N HIS A 38 -12.15 -20.01 -50.18
CA HIS A 38 -11.61 -19.66 -48.87
C HIS A 38 -10.10 -19.42 -48.94
N GLU A 39 -9.61 -18.40 -48.22
CA GLU A 39 -8.20 -17.97 -48.28
C GLU A 39 -7.20 -19.05 -47.88
N VAL A 40 -7.66 -20.04 -47.10
CA VAL A 40 -6.85 -21.18 -46.66
C VAL A 40 -6.24 -21.96 -47.82
N PHE A 41 -6.89 -21.95 -48.99
CA PHE A 41 -6.49 -22.65 -50.20
C PHE A 41 -5.56 -21.85 -51.12
N LYS A 42 -5.32 -20.56 -50.83
CA LYS A 42 -4.36 -19.74 -51.58
C LYS A 42 -2.95 -20.30 -51.40
N GLY A 43 -2.30 -20.65 -52.51
CA GLY A 43 -0.92 -21.18 -52.51
C GLY A 43 -0.81 -22.67 -52.19
N MET A 44 -1.90 -23.45 -52.31
CA MET A 44 -1.87 -24.91 -52.23
C MET A 44 -1.89 -25.51 -53.63
N ASP A 45 -0.81 -26.18 -54.00
CA ASP A 45 -0.65 -26.75 -55.34
C ASP A 45 -1.26 -28.16 -55.42
N LYS A 46 -1.38 -28.86 -54.29
CA LYS A 46 -1.86 -30.26 -54.21
C LYS A 46 -2.87 -30.46 -53.09
N ALA A 47 -3.79 -31.42 -53.27
CA ALA A 47 -4.73 -31.82 -52.21
C ALA A 47 -4.03 -32.30 -50.93
N GLY A 48 -2.82 -32.87 -51.06
CA GLY A 48 -1.96 -33.25 -49.93
C GLY A 48 -1.58 -32.08 -49.02
N ASP A 49 -1.50 -30.86 -49.56
CA ASP A 49 -1.12 -29.65 -48.80
C ASP A 49 -2.21 -29.27 -47.79
N VAL A 50 -3.47 -29.61 -48.07
CA VAL A 50 -4.60 -29.43 -47.13
C VAL A 50 -4.44 -30.37 -45.94
N TYR A 51 -4.13 -31.64 -46.19
CA TYR A 51 -3.92 -32.63 -45.14
C TYR A 51 -2.69 -32.25 -44.30
N GLN A 52 -1.60 -31.83 -44.94
CA GLN A 52 -0.41 -31.36 -44.24
C GLN A 52 -0.72 -30.16 -43.35
N LYS A 53 -1.42 -29.13 -43.87
CA LYS A 53 -1.79 -27.96 -43.09
C LYS A 53 -2.78 -28.27 -41.96
N LEU A 54 -3.68 -29.23 -42.15
CA LEU A 54 -4.60 -29.69 -41.11
C LEU A 54 -3.84 -30.43 -40.00
N THR A 55 -2.85 -31.26 -40.37
CA THR A 55 -1.95 -31.92 -39.41
C THR A 55 -1.10 -30.89 -38.67
N ASP A 56 -0.51 -29.92 -39.37
CA ASP A 56 0.28 -28.83 -38.75
C ASP A 56 -0.58 -27.96 -37.82
N LEU A 57 -1.84 -27.70 -38.18
CA LEU A 57 -2.82 -27.03 -37.31
C LEU A 57 -3.20 -27.90 -36.12
N SER A 58 -3.36 -29.21 -36.30
CA SER A 58 -3.69 -30.13 -35.21
C SER A 58 -2.51 -30.35 -34.26
N ASP A 59 -1.28 -30.34 -34.76
CA ASP A 59 -0.07 -30.45 -33.94
C ASP A 59 0.26 -29.10 -33.30
N GLY A 60 0.00 -28.00 -34.00
CA GLY A 60 -0.05 -26.66 -33.43
C GLY A 60 -1.09 -26.55 -32.31
N ALA A 61 -2.29 -27.10 -32.49
CA ALA A 61 -3.36 -27.19 -31.50
C ALA A 61 -2.89 -27.86 -30.19
N LYS A 62 -2.13 -28.95 -30.30
CA LYS A 62 -1.50 -29.62 -29.15
C LYS A 62 -0.45 -28.74 -28.47
N ASN A 63 0.23 -27.87 -29.22
CA ASN A 63 1.19 -26.91 -28.66
C ASN A 63 0.52 -25.70 -27.96
N PHE A 64 -0.81 -25.51 -28.09
CA PHE A 64 -1.57 -24.52 -27.31
C PHE A 64 -2.04 -25.08 -25.96
N GLU A 65 -1.76 -26.35 -25.66
CA GLU A 65 -2.07 -26.96 -24.37
C GLU A 65 -1.22 -26.28 -23.28
N GLY A 66 -1.87 -25.41 -22.48
CA GLY A 66 -1.21 -24.55 -21.48
C GLY A 66 -1.07 -23.08 -21.87
N MET A 67 -1.41 -22.67 -23.10
CA MET A 67 -1.46 -21.26 -23.49
C MET A 67 -2.79 -20.64 -23.07
N VAL A 68 -2.74 -19.74 -22.09
CA VAL A 68 -3.90 -18.94 -21.67
C VAL A 68 -4.01 -17.71 -22.57
N ARG A 69 -5.16 -17.52 -23.21
CA ARG A 69 -5.43 -16.34 -24.03
C ARG A 69 -5.46 -15.10 -23.14
N ILE A 70 -4.62 -14.11 -23.44
CA ILE A 70 -4.64 -12.81 -22.76
C ILE A 70 -5.95 -12.08 -23.14
N PRO A 71 -6.80 -11.72 -22.17
CA PRO A 71 -8.03 -10.99 -22.43
C PRO A 71 -7.76 -9.65 -23.12
N GLY A 72 -8.57 -9.33 -24.13
CA GLY A 72 -8.57 -8.01 -24.78
C GLY A 72 -9.44 -7.02 -24.02
N LYS A 73 -9.51 -5.77 -24.50
CA LYS A 73 -10.40 -4.74 -23.91
C LYS A 73 -11.89 -5.11 -23.97
N ASP A 74 -12.26 -5.95 -24.95
CA ASP A 74 -13.65 -6.38 -25.20
C ASP A 74 -13.90 -7.82 -24.74
N SER A 75 -12.98 -8.43 -23.99
CA SER A 75 -13.15 -9.79 -23.49
C SER A 75 -14.32 -9.88 -22.50
N SER A 76 -15.04 -11.00 -22.56
CA SER A 76 -16.16 -11.23 -21.66
C SER A 76 -15.68 -11.43 -20.22
N ALA A 77 -16.57 -11.20 -19.24
CA ALA A 77 -16.26 -11.46 -17.83
C ALA A 77 -15.82 -12.91 -17.58
N GLU A 78 -16.33 -13.84 -18.38
CA GLU A 78 -16.02 -15.28 -18.29
C GLU A 78 -14.61 -15.61 -18.83
N GLU A 79 -14.19 -14.95 -19.91
CA GLU A 79 -12.81 -15.04 -20.42
C GLU A 79 -11.80 -14.45 -19.42
N ILE A 80 -12.15 -13.31 -18.81
CA ILE A 80 -11.33 -12.67 -17.77
C ILE A 80 -11.23 -13.57 -16.53
N ALA A 81 -12.34 -14.15 -16.07
CA ALA A 81 -12.34 -15.06 -14.92
C ALA A 81 -11.50 -16.32 -15.18
N THR A 82 -11.58 -16.88 -16.39
CA THR A 82 -10.77 -18.04 -16.80
C THR A 82 -9.29 -17.69 -16.83
N PHE A 83 -8.93 -16.53 -17.39
CA PHE A 83 -7.55 -16.03 -17.38
C PHE A 83 -7.05 -15.80 -15.95
N ASN A 84 -7.83 -15.11 -15.11
CA ASN A 84 -7.47 -14.81 -13.73
C ASN A 84 -7.21 -16.08 -12.92
N LYS A 85 -8.08 -17.10 -13.08
CA LYS A 85 -7.91 -18.40 -12.43
C LYS A 85 -6.64 -19.12 -12.92
N ALA A 86 -6.37 -19.10 -14.22
CA ALA A 86 -5.16 -19.71 -14.78
C ALA A 86 -3.88 -18.96 -14.37
N PHE A 87 -4.00 -17.66 -14.12
CA PHE A 87 -2.91 -16.79 -13.67
C PHE A 87 -2.73 -16.80 -12.13
N GLY A 88 -3.55 -17.57 -11.40
CA GLY A 88 -3.43 -17.76 -9.96
C GLY A 88 -3.97 -16.59 -9.11
N LEU A 89 -4.86 -15.78 -9.67
CA LEU A 89 -5.55 -14.75 -8.91
C LEU A 89 -6.70 -15.34 -8.08
N PRO A 90 -6.94 -14.83 -6.86
CA PRO A 90 -8.12 -15.19 -6.09
C PRO A 90 -9.41 -14.70 -6.77
N GLU A 91 -10.52 -15.37 -6.48
CA GLU A 91 -11.85 -15.04 -7.05
C GLU A 91 -12.42 -13.72 -6.49
N ASN A 92 -11.92 -13.27 -5.35
CA ASN A 92 -12.33 -12.06 -4.66
C ASN A 92 -11.15 -11.46 -3.88
N ALA A 93 -11.37 -10.26 -3.31
CA ALA A 93 -10.35 -9.56 -2.54
C ALA A 93 -9.98 -10.29 -1.24
N GLU A 94 -10.92 -11.01 -0.64
CA GLU A 94 -10.73 -11.72 0.62
C GLU A 94 -9.78 -12.91 0.49
N GLY A 95 -9.61 -13.45 -0.72
CA GLY A 95 -8.71 -14.57 -1.02
C GLY A 95 -7.21 -14.23 -0.98
N TYR A 96 -6.83 -12.96 -0.75
CA TYR A 96 -5.44 -12.61 -0.52
C TYR A 96 -5.03 -12.87 0.94
N GLU A 97 -4.03 -13.70 1.12
CA GLU A 97 -3.40 -13.94 2.43
C GLU A 97 -2.38 -12.85 2.73
N ILE A 98 -2.75 -11.91 3.61
CA ILE A 98 -1.85 -10.90 4.15
C ILE A 98 -1.47 -11.32 5.57
N VAL A 99 -0.19 -11.63 5.77
CA VAL A 99 0.35 -11.96 7.09
C VAL A 99 0.54 -10.67 7.88
N ARG A 100 -0.18 -10.54 8.99
CA ARG A 100 0.00 -9.43 9.93
C ARG A 100 1.31 -9.60 10.71
N PRO A 101 2.02 -8.52 11.04
CA PRO A 101 3.25 -8.62 11.84
C PRO A 101 2.93 -9.14 13.25
N GLU A 102 3.69 -10.12 13.72
CA GLU A 102 3.53 -10.65 15.08
C GLU A 102 4.10 -9.68 16.14
N ASN A 103 5.11 -8.88 15.77
CA ASN A 103 5.88 -8.04 16.68
C ASN A 103 5.62 -6.55 16.47
N MET A 104 4.35 -6.12 16.53
CA MET A 104 4.06 -4.69 16.49
C MET A 104 4.53 -4.00 17.78
N PRO A 105 5.19 -2.83 17.68
CA PRO A 105 5.57 -2.04 18.84
C PRO A 105 4.36 -1.65 19.71
N ASP A 106 4.57 -1.55 21.02
CA ASP A 106 3.54 -1.09 21.95
C ASP A 106 3.00 0.29 21.54
N GLY A 107 1.66 0.41 21.53
CA GLY A 107 0.94 1.62 21.12
C GLY A 107 0.75 1.77 19.60
N MET A 108 1.37 0.93 18.77
CA MET A 108 1.08 0.87 17.34
C MET A 108 -0.20 0.04 17.11
N VAL A 109 -1.16 0.62 16.39
CA VAL A 109 -2.41 -0.06 16.02
C VAL A 109 -2.34 -0.48 14.57
N TYR A 110 -2.67 -1.74 14.29
CA TYR A 110 -2.79 -2.24 12.93
C TYR A 110 -4.01 -1.63 12.22
N ASP A 111 -3.81 -1.12 11.01
CA ASP A 111 -4.88 -0.52 10.22
C ASP A 111 -5.59 -1.58 9.35
N GLU A 112 -6.61 -2.21 9.91
CA GLU A 112 -7.44 -3.19 9.21
C GLU A 112 -8.22 -2.59 8.02
N ALA A 113 -8.51 -1.28 8.07
CA ALA A 113 -9.21 -0.60 6.99
C ALA A 113 -8.28 -0.39 5.78
N LEU A 114 -7.01 -0.08 6.04
CA LEU A 114 -5.98 -0.04 5.00
C LEU A 114 -5.76 -1.43 4.39
N GLU A 115 -5.68 -2.48 5.21
CA GLU A 115 -5.57 -3.86 4.75
C GLU A 115 -6.71 -4.22 3.78
N THR A 116 -7.95 -3.94 4.18
CA THR A 116 -9.15 -4.21 3.38
C THR A 116 -9.12 -3.47 2.04
N LYS A 117 -8.83 -2.16 2.06
CA LYS A 117 -8.69 -1.35 0.82
C LYS A 117 -7.57 -1.86 -0.08
N PHE A 118 -6.47 -2.31 0.50
CA PHE A 118 -5.35 -2.85 -0.26
C PHE A 118 -5.74 -4.14 -0.99
N ARG A 119 -6.47 -5.05 -0.33
CA ARG A 119 -7.01 -6.27 -0.95
C ARG A 119 -7.96 -5.95 -2.11
N GLU A 120 -8.85 -4.97 -1.94
CA GLU A 120 -9.76 -4.51 -3.00
C GLU A 120 -9.00 -3.99 -4.23
N VAL A 121 -7.97 -3.15 -4.01
CA VAL A 121 -7.13 -2.61 -5.08
C VAL A 121 -6.33 -3.72 -5.75
N ALA A 122 -5.75 -4.64 -4.97
CA ALA A 122 -5.01 -5.78 -5.49
C ALA A 122 -5.87 -6.65 -6.41
N HIS A 123 -7.10 -6.98 -5.99
CA HIS A 123 -8.05 -7.71 -6.82
C HIS A 123 -8.40 -6.97 -8.10
N LYS A 124 -8.72 -5.67 -8.00
CA LYS A 124 -9.10 -4.84 -9.15
C LYS A 124 -7.98 -4.69 -10.18
N THR A 125 -6.73 -4.61 -9.72
CA THR A 125 -5.55 -4.41 -10.57
C THR A 125 -4.90 -5.71 -11.06
N GLY A 126 -5.39 -6.85 -10.57
CA GLY A 126 -4.85 -8.14 -10.96
C GLY A 126 -3.46 -8.43 -10.37
N MET A 127 -3.21 -8.01 -9.13
CA MET A 127 -1.95 -8.37 -8.44
C MET A 127 -1.94 -9.86 -8.10
N LYS A 128 -0.78 -10.52 -8.27
CA LYS A 128 -0.64 -11.90 -7.81
C LYS A 128 -0.51 -11.97 -6.28
N PRO A 129 -0.92 -13.09 -5.64
CA PRO A 129 -0.84 -13.22 -4.18
C PRO A 129 0.55 -12.99 -3.58
N ASP A 130 1.61 -13.43 -4.25
CA ASP A 130 3.00 -13.20 -3.86
C ASP A 130 3.38 -11.72 -3.87
N GLN A 131 2.90 -10.96 -4.86
CA GLN A 131 3.10 -9.51 -4.96
C GLN A 131 2.34 -8.77 -3.86
N VAL A 132 1.11 -9.21 -3.56
CA VAL A 132 0.30 -8.64 -2.47
C VAL A 132 0.99 -8.88 -1.13
N ALA A 133 1.44 -10.10 -0.86
CA ALA A 133 2.16 -10.43 0.35
C ALA A 133 3.47 -9.62 0.49
N ALA A 134 4.24 -9.47 -0.59
CA ALA A 134 5.48 -8.70 -0.58
C ALA A 134 5.25 -7.21 -0.31
N VAL A 135 4.24 -6.60 -0.94
CA VAL A 135 3.89 -5.19 -0.72
C VAL A 135 3.32 -4.97 0.68
N ALA A 136 2.45 -5.86 1.16
CA ALA A 136 1.92 -5.78 2.52
C ALA A 136 3.04 -5.86 3.55
N LYS A 137 4.00 -6.78 3.37
CA LYS A 137 5.19 -6.88 4.22
C LYS A 137 6.00 -5.58 4.21
N LEU A 138 6.28 -5.01 3.03
CA LEU A 138 7.02 -3.75 2.90
C LEU A 138 6.33 -2.60 3.65
N VAL A 139 5.02 -2.45 3.48
CA VAL A 139 4.25 -1.38 4.13
C VAL A 139 4.26 -1.55 5.65
N ASN A 140 4.08 -2.78 6.13
CA ASN A 140 4.13 -3.09 7.56
C ASN A 140 5.51 -2.82 8.15
N ASP A 141 6.58 -3.31 7.51
CA ASP A 141 7.96 -3.10 7.93
C ASP A 141 8.29 -1.60 8.00
N HIS A 142 7.96 -0.86 6.94
CA HIS A 142 8.18 0.58 6.88
C HIS A 142 7.38 1.34 7.96
N GLY A 143 6.14 0.92 8.22
CA GLY A 143 5.32 1.49 9.29
C GLY A 143 5.95 1.28 10.67
N MET A 144 6.46 0.08 10.95
CA MET A 144 7.15 -0.23 12.21
C MET A 144 8.46 0.55 12.36
N GLU A 145 9.28 0.63 11.31
CA GLU A 145 10.52 1.41 11.29
C GLU A 145 10.25 2.89 11.55
N THR A 146 9.26 3.47 10.86
CA THR A 146 8.88 4.88 11.00
C THR A 146 8.37 5.16 12.42
N TYR A 147 7.55 4.27 12.98
CA TYR A 147 7.07 4.40 14.36
C TYR A 147 8.21 4.36 15.38
N ALA A 148 9.16 3.44 15.20
CA ALA A 148 10.35 3.33 16.05
C ALA A 148 11.23 4.59 15.96
N GLU A 149 11.44 5.13 14.75
CA GLU A 149 12.21 6.36 14.54
C GLU A 149 11.52 7.57 15.18
N ILE A 150 10.21 7.72 15.01
CA ILE A 150 9.44 8.81 15.65
C ILE A 150 9.56 8.71 17.17
N ASN A 151 9.39 7.52 17.75
CA ASN A 151 9.52 7.34 19.20
C ASN A 151 10.93 7.68 19.70
N LYS A 152 11.96 7.28 18.95
CA LYS A 152 13.34 7.68 19.25
C LYS A 152 13.51 9.19 19.20
N ILE A 153 13.00 9.86 18.16
CA ILE A 153 13.05 11.33 18.05
C ILE A 153 12.34 11.99 19.23
N LEU A 154 11.20 11.47 19.66
CA LEU A 154 10.46 11.99 20.81
C LEU A 154 11.25 11.81 22.12
N ASP A 155 11.89 10.66 22.32
CA ASP A 155 12.71 10.38 23.50
C ASP A 155 14.00 11.24 23.53
N ASP A 156 14.69 11.36 22.39
CA ASP A 156 15.86 12.23 22.23
C ASP A 156 15.49 13.70 22.52
N ARG A 157 14.34 14.18 22.01
CA ARG A 157 13.82 15.53 22.29
C ARG A 157 13.50 15.72 23.77
N LYS A 158 12.86 14.73 24.41
CA LYS A 158 12.55 14.78 25.83
C LYS A 158 13.82 14.83 26.67
N THR A 159 14.82 14.02 26.33
CA THR A 159 16.13 14.00 27.00
C THR A 159 16.82 15.36 26.88
N ALA A 160 16.90 15.91 25.66
CA ALA A 160 17.47 17.24 25.43
C ALA A 160 16.73 18.35 26.19
N ALA A 161 15.40 18.27 26.28
CA ALA A 161 14.60 19.22 27.05
C ALA A 161 14.84 19.10 28.57
N VAL A 162 14.99 17.88 29.10
CA VAL A 162 15.37 17.66 30.52
C VAL A 162 16.75 18.24 30.80
N GLU A 163 17.74 18.00 29.92
CA GLU A 163 19.08 18.57 30.07
C GLU A 163 19.07 20.10 30.04
N THR A 164 18.31 20.69 29.11
CA THR A 164 18.11 22.13 29.02
C THR A 164 17.51 22.68 30.31
N LEU A 165 16.47 22.03 30.85
CA LEU A 165 15.87 22.44 32.11
C LEU A 165 16.84 22.33 33.30
N LYS A 166 17.65 21.27 33.37
CA LYS A 166 18.68 21.12 34.42
C LYS A 166 19.73 22.22 34.36
N GLN A 167 20.04 22.74 33.16
CA GLN A 167 20.92 23.90 33.02
C GLN A 167 20.25 25.20 33.47
N LEU A 168 18.97 25.39 33.15
CA LEU A 168 18.19 26.57 33.59
C LEU A 168 17.89 26.57 35.09
N TRP A 169 17.71 25.39 35.67
CA TRP A 169 17.37 25.15 37.08
C TRP A 169 18.42 24.24 37.74
N PRO A 170 19.63 24.75 37.99
CA PRO A 170 20.73 23.92 38.48
C PRO A 170 20.50 23.40 39.90
N GLY A 171 21.03 22.21 40.18
CA GLY A 171 20.99 21.57 41.50
C GLY A 171 19.57 21.28 41.97
N ASP A 172 19.29 21.57 43.25
CA ASP A 172 17.98 21.30 43.86
C ASP A 172 16.84 22.11 43.22
N LYS A 173 17.16 23.19 42.50
CA LYS A 173 16.17 24.05 41.83
C LYS A 173 15.34 23.27 40.81
N TYR A 174 15.93 22.30 40.10
CA TYR A 174 15.19 21.47 39.15
C TYR A 174 14.03 20.72 39.82
N ALA A 175 14.30 20.07 40.96
CA ALA A 175 13.27 19.36 41.71
C ALA A 175 12.24 20.32 42.33
N GLN A 176 12.72 21.45 42.87
CA GLN A 176 11.85 22.47 43.49
C GLN A 176 10.88 23.10 42.50
N GLU A 177 11.32 23.45 41.29
CA GLU A 177 10.46 24.06 40.27
C GLU A 177 9.41 23.07 39.75
N ASN A 178 9.79 21.80 39.54
CA ASN A 178 8.84 20.76 39.14
C ASN A 178 7.77 20.51 40.23
N ASP A 179 8.18 20.46 41.50
CA ASP A 179 7.25 20.33 42.64
C ASP A 179 6.36 21.57 42.81
N ARG A 180 6.92 22.78 42.61
CA ARG A 180 6.16 24.03 42.59
C ARG A 180 5.05 24.00 41.54
N VAL A 181 5.38 23.59 40.31
CA VAL A 181 4.41 23.48 39.21
C VAL A 181 3.25 22.56 39.57
N PHE A 182 3.54 21.37 40.14
CA PHE A 182 2.51 20.44 40.59
C PHE A 182 1.63 21.05 41.72
N LYS A 183 2.25 21.65 42.72
CA LYS A 183 1.54 22.26 43.86
C LYS A 183 0.62 23.39 43.45
N VAL A 184 1.10 24.30 42.60
CA VAL A 184 0.30 25.45 42.13
C VAL A 184 -0.88 24.97 41.29
N MET A 185 -0.67 24.04 40.35
CA MET A 185 -1.77 23.49 39.56
C MET A 185 -2.82 22.76 40.40
N THR A 186 -2.40 21.96 41.37
CA THR A 186 -3.34 21.23 42.23
C THR A 186 -4.06 22.15 43.21
N ALA A 187 -3.42 23.22 43.70
CA ALA A 187 -4.07 24.26 44.49
C ALA A 187 -5.13 25.01 43.66
N PHE A 188 -4.79 25.40 42.42
CA PHE A 188 -5.73 26.04 41.50
C PHE A 188 -6.94 25.15 41.19
N ALA A 189 -6.68 23.87 40.89
CA ALA A 189 -7.75 22.90 40.65
C ALA A 189 -8.62 22.69 41.90
N GLY A 190 -8.04 22.70 43.11
CA GLY A 190 -8.80 22.58 44.35
C GLY A 190 -9.65 23.81 44.69
N GLN A 191 -9.31 24.98 44.14
CA GLN A 191 -10.14 26.18 44.21
C GLN A 191 -11.23 26.22 43.13
N SER A 192 -11.15 25.33 42.16
CA SER A 192 -12.13 25.20 41.08
C SER A 192 -13.09 24.05 41.39
N GLU A 193 -14.36 24.19 41.03
CA GLU A 193 -15.29 23.05 41.05
C GLU A 193 -14.97 22.14 39.86
N ILE A 194 -14.07 21.18 40.06
CA ILE A 194 -13.75 20.16 39.05
C ILE A 194 -14.98 19.26 38.86
N PRO A 195 -15.54 19.17 37.64
CA PRO A 195 -16.71 18.34 37.39
C PRO A 195 -16.50 16.88 37.82
N GLU A 196 -17.51 16.27 38.43
CA GLU A 196 -17.51 14.85 38.82
C GLU A 196 -17.28 13.91 37.63
N GLY A 197 -17.64 14.32 36.41
CA GLY A 197 -17.33 13.57 35.18
C GLY A 197 -15.82 13.40 34.92
N PHE A 198 -14.97 14.23 35.52
CA PHE A 198 -13.51 14.10 35.51
C PHE A 198 -12.95 13.38 36.75
N GLY A 199 -13.82 12.86 37.63
CA GLY A 199 -13.47 12.22 38.89
C GLY A 199 -13.15 13.21 40.02
N GLY A 200 -13.63 14.45 39.90
CA GLY A 200 -13.37 15.51 40.86
C GLY A 200 -11.88 15.83 40.99
N ILE A 201 -11.50 16.44 42.12
CA ILE A 201 -10.11 16.87 42.35
C ILE A 201 -9.12 15.69 42.40
N GLU A 202 -9.53 14.54 42.92
CA GLU A 202 -8.66 13.35 43.00
C GLU A 202 -8.49 12.69 41.63
N GLY A 203 -9.55 12.65 40.81
CA GLY A 203 -9.47 12.22 39.41
C GLY A 203 -8.54 13.12 38.60
N PHE A 204 -8.64 14.44 38.76
CA PHE A 204 -7.74 15.39 38.11
C PHE A 204 -6.27 15.24 38.55
N LYS A 205 -6.01 15.10 39.86
CA LYS A 205 -4.65 14.83 40.37
C LYS A 205 -4.09 13.51 39.83
N GLY A 206 -4.92 12.47 39.76
CA GLY A 206 -4.57 11.18 39.16
C GLY A 206 -4.22 11.32 37.68
N TRP A 207 -5.06 12.03 36.93
CA TRP A 207 -4.82 12.33 35.52
C TRP A 207 -3.53 13.12 35.30
N LEU A 208 -3.25 14.16 36.09
CA LEU A 208 -1.99 14.92 35.99
C LEU A 208 -0.75 14.04 36.15
N LYS A 209 -0.78 13.10 37.10
CA LYS A 209 0.34 12.16 37.33
C LYS A 209 0.46 11.12 36.22
N ASN A 210 -0.67 10.57 35.77
CA ASN A 210 -0.70 9.45 34.84
C ASN A 210 -0.59 9.87 33.36
N SER A 211 -0.97 11.10 33.02
CA SER A 211 -0.83 11.67 31.67
C SER A 211 0.61 11.94 31.27
N GLY A 212 1.54 11.96 32.24
CA GLY A 212 2.92 12.36 32.01
C GLY A 212 3.11 13.87 31.91
N MET A 213 2.04 14.69 31.97
CA MET A 213 2.11 16.14 31.79
C MET A 213 3.00 16.84 32.83
N VAL A 214 2.89 16.44 34.09
CA VAL A 214 3.72 16.98 35.19
C VAL A 214 5.18 16.50 35.14
N ASN A 215 5.46 15.53 34.27
CA ASN A 215 6.80 15.01 34.00
C ASN A 215 7.32 15.47 32.62
N ASP A 216 6.56 16.31 31.91
CA ASP A 216 6.97 16.87 30.63
C ASP A 216 7.84 18.12 30.87
N PRO A 217 9.11 18.13 30.42
CA PRO A 217 10.03 19.22 30.70
C PRO A 217 9.62 20.55 30.04
N VAL A 218 9.01 20.52 28.85
CA VAL A 218 8.59 21.74 28.16
C VAL A 218 7.38 22.33 28.85
N PHE A 219 6.42 21.49 29.23
CA PHE A 219 5.27 21.91 30.01
C PHE A 219 5.68 22.50 31.35
N ASN A 220 6.56 21.83 32.12
CA ASN A 220 6.99 22.34 33.41
C ASN A 220 7.72 23.69 33.29
N TRP A 221 8.57 23.85 32.26
CA TRP A 221 9.19 25.14 31.96
C TRP A 221 8.15 26.23 31.69
N MET A 222 7.19 25.96 30.80
CA MET A 222 6.14 26.91 30.41
C MET A 222 5.26 27.27 31.60
N ALA A 223 4.81 26.28 32.37
CA ALA A 223 3.97 26.48 33.56
C ALA A 223 4.70 27.29 34.62
N SER A 224 5.97 26.99 34.91
CA SER A 224 6.80 27.77 35.83
C SER A 224 6.89 29.24 35.37
N LYS A 225 7.09 29.50 34.07
CA LYS A 225 7.11 30.87 33.52
C LYS A 225 5.77 31.58 33.59
N MET A 226 4.68 30.86 33.34
CA MET A 226 3.34 31.41 33.49
C MET A 226 3.08 31.81 34.95
N PHE A 227 3.46 30.96 35.92
CA PHE A 227 3.32 31.28 37.34
C PHE A 227 4.19 32.45 37.78
N ASP A 228 5.41 32.58 37.24
CA ASP A 228 6.26 33.75 37.47
C ASP A 228 5.60 35.04 36.96
N HIS A 229 4.84 34.97 35.87
CA HIS A 229 4.20 36.14 35.24
C HIS A 229 2.86 36.53 35.88
N ILE A 230 2.08 35.56 36.37
CA ILE A 230 0.82 35.83 37.09
C ILE A 230 1.11 36.32 38.53
N GLY A 231 2.32 36.09 39.03
CA GLY A 231 2.90 36.80 40.17
C GLY A 231 3.10 35.93 41.41
N ASN A 232 4.18 36.25 42.14
CA ASN A 232 4.50 35.82 43.50
C ASN A 232 3.47 36.25 44.57
N ASP A 233 2.39 36.92 44.17
CA ASP A 233 1.35 37.33 45.09
C ASP A 233 0.39 36.16 45.26
N ASP A 234 0.43 35.59 46.47
CA ASP A 234 -0.58 34.87 47.28
C ASP A 234 -2.02 34.58 46.77
N LEU A 235 -2.47 35.11 45.63
CA LEU A 235 -3.76 34.87 44.98
C LEU A 235 -4.08 33.38 44.82
N PHE A 236 -3.11 32.55 44.43
CA PHE A 236 -3.34 31.11 44.28
C PHE A 236 -3.16 30.31 45.59
N LEU A 237 -2.30 30.76 46.51
CA LEU A 237 -1.92 29.98 47.69
C LEU A 237 -2.72 30.35 48.95
N LYS A 238 -3.33 31.54 49.03
CA LYS A 238 -4.04 32.03 50.22
C LYS A 238 -5.56 32.10 50.11
N GLY A 239 -6.18 31.63 49.02
CA GLY A 239 -7.64 31.62 48.89
C GLY A 239 -8.27 33.02 48.95
N GLY A 240 -7.53 34.04 48.51
CA GLY A 240 -8.04 35.40 48.40
C GLY A 240 -8.94 35.50 47.17
N ALA A 241 -10.25 35.67 47.39
CA ALA A 241 -11.18 36.02 46.32
C ALA A 241 -10.63 37.22 45.53
N ALA A 242 -10.25 37.00 44.28
CA ALA A 242 -9.91 38.06 43.36
C ALA A 242 -11.20 38.80 42.98
N ASN A 243 -11.66 39.71 43.84
CA ASN A 243 -12.52 40.78 43.38
C ASN A 243 -11.62 41.84 42.74
N THR A 244 -11.27 41.64 41.48
CA THR A 244 -10.92 42.76 40.60
C THR A 244 -11.69 42.60 39.30
N SER A 245 -12.86 43.23 39.28
CA SER A 245 -13.40 43.83 38.07
C SER A 245 -12.29 44.71 37.48
N THR A 246 -11.53 44.16 36.54
CA THR A 246 -10.89 44.95 35.50
C THR A 246 -11.60 44.59 34.22
N ASN A 247 -12.58 45.43 33.92
CA ASN A 247 -13.15 45.57 32.60
C ASN A 247 -11.98 45.79 31.63
N VAL A 248 -11.54 44.74 30.95
CA VAL A 248 -10.73 44.91 29.74
C VAL A 248 -11.75 45.26 28.66
N PRO A 249 -11.74 46.48 28.09
CA PRO A 249 -12.55 46.74 26.93
C PRO A 249 -12.06 45.80 25.83
N VAL A 250 -12.94 44.97 25.31
CA VAL A 250 -12.70 44.21 24.09
C VAL A 250 -12.58 45.26 22.98
N GLU A 251 -11.36 45.65 22.63
CA GLU A 251 -11.09 46.36 21.39
C GLU A 251 -11.31 45.39 20.23
N GLU A 252 -12.56 45.35 19.75
CA GLU A 252 -12.92 44.97 18.40
C GLU A 252 -12.26 45.93 17.40
N GLN A 253 -10.94 45.84 17.17
CA GLN A 253 -10.27 46.59 16.11
C GLN A 253 -9.11 45.82 15.48
N PHE A 254 -9.35 44.62 14.94
CA PHE A 254 -8.35 43.99 14.05
C PHE A 254 -8.89 43.24 12.83
N PHE A 255 -10.19 43.35 12.48
CA PHE A 255 -10.72 42.73 11.26
C PHE A 255 -11.87 43.53 10.62
N SER A 256 -11.57 44.71 10.03
CA SER A 256 -12.48 45.30 9.02
C SER A 256 -11.87 46.19 7.94
N GLU A 257 -10.55 46.47 7.91
CA GLU A 257 -9.93 47.27 6.84
C GLU A 257 -9.21 46.44 5.76
N SER A 258 -9.88 45.46 5.15
CA SER A 258 -9.34 44.75 3.97
C SER A 258 -10.36 44.34 2.90
N MET A 259 -11.53 44.98 2.81
CA MET A 259 -12.35 44.86 1.60
C MET A 259 -12.83 46.23 1.12
N GLY A 260 -11.93 46.91 0.41
CA GLY A 260 -12.30 47.93 -0.54
C GLY A 260 -13.06 47.32 -1.72
N HIS A 261 -14.39 47.43 -1.70
CA HIS A 261 -15.20 47.44 -2.91
C HIS A 261 -16.13 48.66 -2.91
N LYS A 262 -15.67 49.71 -3.61
CA LYS A 262 -16.54 50.76 -4.14
C LYS A 262 -17.56 50.11 -5.08
N LYS A 263 -18.85 50.32 -4.84
CA LYS A 263 -19.91 50.19 -5.84
C LYS A 263 -20.34 51.59 -6.28
N LYS A 264 -20.66 51.65 -7.58
CA LYS A 264 -21.18 52.74 -8.40
C LYS A 264 -20.13 53.64 -9.05
#